data_AF-A0A1R4IM17-F1
#
_entry.id   AF-A0A1R4IM17-F1
#
_cell.length_a   1.000
_cell.length_b   1.000
_cell.length_c   1.000
_cell.angle_alpha   90.00
_cell.angle_beta   90.00
_cell.angle_gamma   90.00
#
_symmetry.space_group_name_H-M   'P 1'
#
loop_
_entity.id
_entity.type
_entity.pdbx_description
1 polymer ?
#
loop_
_entity_poly.entity_id
_entity_poly.type
_entity_poly.pdbx_seq_one_letter_code
_entity_poly.pdbx_strand_id
1 'polypeptide(L)'
;MAKEKITEEVQVLVETELRKGASNSRIANLLDLPYKEAVEIIETIKEDLRPDIGDEIIFFFRDEPMEGIIEKLLTNSAIVKINWDQSAERMHDLMEEKTVVNFKDIEGFKKQVNEDTEDLE
;
A
#
# COMPACT_ATOMS: atom_id res chain seq x y z
N MET A 1 -7.80 2.48 29.00
CA MET A 1 -6.65 1.91 28.29
C MET A 1 -6.16 2.99 27.36
N ALA A 2 -4.97 3.54 27.60
CA ALA A 2 -4.44 4.65 26.81
C ALA A 2 -4.15 4.13 25.40
N LYS A 3 -4.85 4.66 24.39
CA LYS A 3 -4.41 4.52 23.00
C LYS A 3 -3.08 5.28 22.92
N GLU A 4 -1.96 4.56 22.94
CA GLU A 4 -0.69 5.16 22.56
C GLU A 4 -0.88 5.72 21.15
N LYS A 5 -0.85 7.05 21.06
CA LYS A 5 -1.02 7.74 19.79
C LYS A 5 0.21 7.38 18.96
N ILE A 6 0.03 6.52 17.97
CA ILE A 6 1.00 6.36 16.88
C ILE A 6 1.24 7.78 16.35
N THR A 7 2.43 8.31 16.58
CA THR A 7 2.80 9.63 16.05
C THR A 7 3.08 9.50 14.56
N GLU A 8 2.88 10.58 13.80
CA GLU A 8 3.15 10.59 12.36
C GLU A 8 4.62 10.18 12.06
N GLU A 9 5.56 10.55 12.94
CA GLU A 9 6.97 10.15 12.82
C GLU A 9 7.17 8.63 12.93
N VAL A 10 6.49 7.99 13.91
CA VAL A 10 6.52 6.53 14.08
C VAL A 10 5.88 5.84 12.89
N GLN A 11 4.75 6.37 12.42
CA GLN A 11 4.07 5.85 11.24
C GLN A 11 5.00 5.87 10.02
N VAL A 12 5.52 7.04 9.64
CA VAL A 12 6.39 7.21 8.47
C VAL A 12 7.63 6.30 8.56
N LEU A 13 8.23 6.17 9.75
CA LEU A 13 9.39 5.29 9.96
C LEU A 13 9.02 3.82 9.70
N VAL A 14 7.94 3.34 10.31
CA VAL A 14 7.46 1.97 10.15
C VAL A 14 7.10 1.69 8.69
N GLU A 15 6.34 2.56 8.03
CA GLU A 15 5.96 2.42 6.63
C GLU A 15 7.20 2.34 5.73
N THR A 16 8.17 3.23 5.95
CA THR A 16 9.42 3.25 5.18
C THR A 16 10.22 1.96 5.34
N GLU A 17 10.38 1.49 6.58
CA GLU A 17 11.13 0.26 6.85
C GLU A 17 10.38 -0.99 6.35
N LEU A 18 9.04 -1.00 6.42
CA LEU A 18 8.21 -2.05 5.84
C LEU A 18 8.35 -2.10 4.30
N ARG A 19 8.34 -0.94 3.62
CA ARG A 19 8.58 -0.87 2.17
C ARG A 19 9.97 -1.38 1.78
N LYS A 20 10.99 -1.12 2.63
CA LYS A 20 12.34 -1.67 2.45
C LYS A 20 12.45 -3.18 2.77
N GLY A 21 11.38 -3.80 3.27
CA GLY A 21 11.37 -5.21 3.66
C GLY A 21 12.08 -5.51 4.97
N ALA A 22 12.17 -4.54 5.88
CA ALA A 22 12.73 -4.75 7.22
C ALA A 22 11.87 -5.72 8.05
N SER A 23 12.51 -6.52 8.91
CA SER A 23 11.82 -7.42 9.83
C SER A 23 11.17 -6.66 10.99
N ASN A 24 10.09 -7.20 11.56
CA ASN A 24 9.43 -6.62 12.74
C ASN A 24 10.42 -6.43 13.91
N SER A 25 11.37 -7.34 14.09
CA SER A 25 12.42 -7.21 15.10
C SER A 25 13.36 -6.03 14.86
N ARG A 26 13.68 -5.71 13.61
CA ARG A 26 14.52 -4.57 13.26
C ARG A 26 13.78 -3.27 13.51
N ILE A 27 12.51 -3.19 13.13
CA ILE A 27 11.66 -2.02 13.35
C ILE A 27 11.46 -1.79 14.85
N ALA A 28 11.21 -2.84 15.64
CA ALA A 28 11.10 -2.72 17.11
C ALA A 28 12.34 -2.11 17.75
N ASN A 29 13.54 -2.52 17.32
CA ASN A 29 14.80 -1.93 17.78
C ASN A 29 14.95 -0.47 17.36
N LEU A 30 14.46 -0.08 16.17
CA LEU A 30 14.51 1.30 15.70
C LEU A 30 13.56 2.22 16.47
N LEU A 31 12.41 1.69 16.88
CA LEU A 31 11.42 2.40 17.69
C LEU A 31 11.81 2.50 19.17
N ASP A 32 12.87 1.78 19.60
CA ASP A 32 13.27 1.63 21.00
C ASP A 32 12.12 1.17 21.91
N LEU A 33 11.25 0.31 21.37
CA LEU A 33 10.07 -0.22 22.05
C LEU A 33 10.21 -1.71 22.34
N PRO A 34 9.53 -2.22 23.40
CA PRO A 34 9.38 -3.65 23.61
C PRO A 34 8.82 -4.33 22.37
N TYR A 35 9.39 -5.48 22.00
CA TYR A 35 9.01 -6.20 20.78
C TYR A 35 7.50 -6.40 20.64
N LYS A 36 6.80 -6.69 21.75
CA LYS A 36 5.35 -6.92 21.75
C LYS A 36 4.57 -5.66 21.36
N GLU A 37 4.89 -4.51 21.95
CA GLU A 37 4.26 -3.22 21.65
C GLU A 37 4.58 -2.77 20.22
N ALA A 38 5.84 -2.92 19.80
CA ALA A 38 6.25 -2.62 18.44
C ALA A 38 5.50 -3.48 17.41
N VAL A 39 5.26 -4.76 17.69
CA VAL A 39 4.48 -5.63 16.80
C VAL A 39 3.03 -5.14 16.69
N GLU A 40 2.38 -4.77 17.79
CA GLU A 40 1.01 -4.23 17.76
C GLU A 40 0.93 -2.94 16.92
N ILE A 41 1.91 -2.04 17.03
CA ILE A 41 2.00 -0.82 16.21
C ILE A 41 2.23 -1.17 14.74
N ILE A 42 3.16 -2.08 14.43
CA ILE A 42 3.46 -2.52 13.07
C ILE A 42 2.25 -3.17 12.42
N GLU A 43 1.52 -4.00 13.16
CA GLU A 43 0.29 -4.64 12.66
C GLU A 43 -0.80 -3.61 12.39
N THR A 44 -1.01 -2.64 13.29
CA THR A 44 -1.97 -1.55 13.08
C THR A 44 -1.64 -0.76 11.81
N ILE A 45 -0.37 -0.35 11.63
CA ILE A 45 0.07 0.41 10.45
C ILE A 45 -0.02 -0.46 9.18
N LYS A 46 0.25 -1.76 9.28
CA LYS A 46 0.07 -2.70 8.16
C LYS A 46 -1.38 -2.84 7.75
N GLU A 47 -2.31 -2.86 8.71
CA GLU A 47 -3.74 -2.92 8.43
C GLU A 47 -4.22 -1.64 7.74
N ASP A 48 -3.77 -0.47 8.20
CA ASP A 48 -4.13 0.82 7.58
C ASP A 48 -3.54 0.99 6.16
N LEU A 49 -2.38 0.38 5.89
CA LEU A 49 -1.76 0.36 4.56
C LEU A 49 -2.28 -0.77 3.66
N ARG A 50 -3.07 -1.70 4.20
CA ARG A 50 -3.44 -2.89 3.45
C ARG A 50 -4.37 -2.46 2.32
N PRO A 51 -4.02 -2.75 1.05
CA PRO A 51 -4.93 -2.50 -0.06
C PRO A 51 -6.25 -3.24 0.14
N ASP A 52 -7.35 -2.61 -0.29
CA ASP A 52 -8.67 -3.21 -0.37
C ASP A 52 -9.05 -3.57 -1.81
N ILE A 53 -10.03 -4.47 -1.94
CA ILE A 53 -10.60 -4.81 -3.25
C ILE A 53 -11.37 -3.61 -3.77
N GLY A 54 -11.04 -3.16 -4.98
CA GLY A 54 -11.59 -1.95 -5.60
C GLY A 54 -10.64 -0.76 -5.59
N ASP A 55 -9.55 -0.82 -4.83
CA ASP A 55 -8.57 0.27 -4.80
C ASP A 55 -7.85 0.44 -6.14
N GLU A 56 -7.70 1.68 -6.57
CA GLU A 56 -6.84 2.07 -7.68
C GLU A 56 -5.40 2.28 -7.18
N ILE A 57 -4.48 1.52 -7.75
CA ILE A 57 -3.07 1.56 -7.39
C ILE A 57 -2.19 1.95 -8.57
N ILE A 58 -1.09 2.61 -8.22
CA ILE A 58 0.01 2.92 -9.14
C ILE A 58 1.18 2.02 -8.77
N PHE A 59 1.74 1.35 -9.77
CA PHE A 59 2.90 0.48 -9.63
C PHE A 59 3.81 0.63 -10.85
N PHE A 60 5.08 0.25 -10.73
CA PHE A 60 6.00 0.26 -11.87
C PHE A 60 6.25 -1.16 -12.37
N PHE A 61 6.24 -1.31 -13.68
CA PHE A 61 6.67 -2.53 -14.33
C PHE A 61 7.73 -2.22 -15.37
N ARG A 62 8.94 -2.77 -15.19
CA ARG A 62 10.11 -2.47 -16.05
C ARG A 62 10.36 -0.97 -16.23
N ASP A 63 10.31 -0.23 -15.12
CA ASP A 63 10.49 1.22 -15.07
C ASP A 63 9.41 2.04 -15.80
N GLU A 64 8.34 1.40 -16.28
CA GLU A 64 7.17 2.06 -16.85
C GLU A 64 6.06 2.17 -15.79
N PRO A 65 5.46 3.35 -15.60
CA PRO A 65 4.35 3.53 -14.68
C PRO A 65 3.09 2.83 -15.21
N MET A 66 2.43 2.09 -14.34
CA MET A 66 1.21 1.33 -14.61
C MET A 66 0.16 1.67 -13.57
N GLU A 67 -1.09 1.66 -14.00
CA GLU A 67 -2.24 1.88 -13.12
C GLU A 67 -3.22 0.72 -13.24
N GLY A 68 -3.91 0.40 -12.15
CA GLY A 68 -4.96 -0.60 -12.19
C GLY A 68 -5.75 -0.72 -10.90
N ILE A 69 -6.84 -1.50 -11.00
CA ILE A 69 -7.79 -1.71 -9.91
C ILE A 69 -7.55 -3.09 -9.30
N ILE A 70 -7.50 -3.16 -7.97
CA ILE A 70 -7.38 -4.42 -7.25
C ILE A 70 -8.69 -5.20 -7.36
N GLU A 71 -8.65 -6.37 -8.00
CA GLU A 71 -9.80 -7.29 -8.06
C GLU A 71 -9.74 -8.37 -6.97
N LYS A 72 -8.54 -8.71 -6.49
CA LYS A 72 -8.38 -9.77 -5.49
C LYS A 72 -7.13 -9.55 -4.65
N LEU A 73 -7.28 -9.75 -3.34
CA LEU A 73 -6.15 -9.76 -2.40
C LEU A 73 -5.62 -11.18 -2.21
N LEU A 74 -4.30 -11.30 -2.20
CA LEU A 74 -3.54 -12.48 -1.79
C LEU A 74 -2.78 -12.14 -0.49
N THR A 75 -1.97 -13.08 0.00
CA THR A 75 -1.27 -12.90 1.28
C THR A 75 -0.29 -11.73 1.28
N ASN A 76 0.47 -11.53 0.20
CA ASN A 76 1.50 -10.47 0.08
C ASN A 76 1.42 -9.71 -1.26
N SER A 77 0.35 -9.94 -2.02
CA SER A 77 0.17 -9.45 -3.38
C SER A 77 -1.31 -9.27 -3.69
N ALA A 78 -1.61 -8.60 -4.79
CA ALA A 78 -2.95 -8.42 -5.32
C ALA A 78 -3.00 -8.81 -6.80
N ILE A 79 -4.16 -9.30 -7.24
CA ILE A 79 -4.52 -9.35 -8.66
C ILE A 79 -5.08 -7.98 -9.02
N VAL A 80 -4.42 -7.34 -9.97
CA VAL A 80 -4.72 -5.98 -10.42
C VAL A 80 -5.17 -6.05 -11.87
N LYS A 81 -6.35 -5.53 -12.15
CA LYS A 81 -6.82 -5.31 -13.52
C LYS A 81 -6.24 -3.99 -14.02
N ILE A 82 -5.45 -4.05 -15.08
CA ILE A 82 -4.74 -2.89 -15.62
C ILE A 82 -5.74 -1.91 -16.24
N ASN A 83 -5.61 -0.63 -15.90
CA ASN A 83 -6.29 0.45 -16.59
C ASN A 83 -5.39 0.94 -17.74
N TRP A 84 -5.65 0.43 -18.94
CA TRP A 84 -4.88 0.75 -20.14
C TRP A 84 -5.02 2.22 -20.57
N ASP A 85 -6.13 2.89 -20.24
CA ASP A 85 -6.33 4.31 -20.55
C ASP A 85 -5.40 5.23 -19.76
N GLN A 86 -4.80 4.72 -18.67
CA GLN A 86 -3.88 5.45 -17.79
C GLN A 86 -2.48 4.82 -17.72
N SER A 87 -2.25 3.73 -18.45
CA SER A 87 -0.99 2.97 -18.42
C SER A 87 -0.18 3.16 -19.71
N ALA A 88 1.12 2.89 -19.66
CA ALA A 88 2.00 3.02 -20.81
C ALA A 88 1.56 2.13 -21.99
N GLU A 89 1.29 2.73 -23.15
CA GLU A 89 0.82 2.04 -24.37
C GLU A 89 1.80 0.94 -24.84
N ARG A 90 3.10 1.12 -24.58
CA ARG A 90 4.15 0.12 -24.85
C ARG A 90 3.98 -1.19 -24.09
N MET A 91 3.25 -1.16 -22.98
CA MET A 91 3.03 -2.34 -22.14
C MET A 91 1.83 -3.17 -22.61
N HIS A 92 1.00 -2.65 -23.52
CA HIS A 92 -0.19 -3.31 -24.04
C HIS A 92 0.11 -4.65 -24.74
N ASP A 93 1.27 -4.75 -25.39
CA ASP A 93 1.73 -5.99 -26.05
C ASP A 93 2.47 -6.95 -25.11
N LEU A 94 2.82 -6.51 -23.91
CA LEU A 94 3.69 -7.23 -22.98
C LEU A 94 2.98 -7.77 -21.75
N MET A 95 1.85 -7.18 -21.35
CA MET A 95 1.09 -7.60 -20.17
C MET A 95 -0.30 -8.06 -20.55
N GLU A 96 -0.83 -8.99 -19.76
CA GLU A 96 -2.22 -9.40 -19.83
C GLU A 96 -3.12 -8.33 -19.17
N GLU A 97 -4.44 -8.42 -19.40
CA GLU A 97 -5.43 -7.51 -18.79
C GLU A 97 -5.36 -7.50 -17.24
N LYS A 98 -4.84 -8.57 -16.65
CA LYS A 98 -4.67 -8.72 -15.20
C LYS A 98 -3.25 -9.13 -14.89
N THR A 99 -2.68 -8.54 -13.86
CA THR A 99 -1.33 -8.85 -13.39
C THR A 99 -1.30 -9.04 -11.88
N VAL A 100 -0.27 -9.71 -11.38
CA VAL A 100 -0.05 -9.88 -9.94
C VAL A 100 0.99 -8.84 -9.50
N VAL A 101 0.60 -7.98 -8.56
CA VAL A 101 1.45 -6.91 -8.00
C VAL A 101 1.71 -7.21 -6.53
N ASN A 102 2.97 -7.18 -6.08
CA ASN A 102 3.26 -7.31 -4.64
C ASN A 102 3.01 -5.98 -3.95
N PHE A 103 2.61 -6.01 -2.68
CA PHE A 103 2.34 -4.78 -1.92
C PHE A 103 3.57 -3.88 -1.77
N LYS A 104 4.77 -4.46 -1.77
CA LYS A 104 6.04 -3.71 -1.78
C LYS A 104 6.30 -2.93 -3.07
N ASP A 105 5.66 -3.32 -4.17
CA ASP A 105 5.83 -2.73 -5.50
C ASP A 105 4.70 -1.70 -5.79
N ILE A 106 3.78 -1.51 -4.84
CA ILE A 106 2.74 -0.47 -4.91
C ILE A 106 3.38 0.84 -4.45
N GLU A 107 3.47 1.80 -5.38
CA GLU A 107 4.03 3.12 -5.08
C GLU A 107 3.01 3.99 -4.35
N GLY A 108 1.75 3.93 -4.78
CA GLY A 108 0.70 4.73 -4.19
C GLY A 108 -0.71 4.26 -4.54
N PHE A 109 -1.65 4.71 -3.72
CA PHE A 109 -3.07 4.54 -3.93
C PHE A 109 -3.60 5.83 -4.54
N LYS A 110 -4.24 5.76 -5.71
CA LYS A 110 -5.17 6.81 -6.12
C LYS A 110 -6.37 6.64 -5.21
N LYS A 111 -6.34 7.32 -4.05
CA LYS A 111 -7.55 7.52 -3.26
C LYS A 111 -8.63 7.89 -4.27
N GLN A 112 -9.71 7.10 -4.32
CA GLN A 112 -10.97 7.68 -4.70
C GLN A 112 -11.10 8.90 -3.80
N VAL A 113 -10.93 10.08 -4.40
CA VAL A 113 -11.54 11.26 -3.84
C VAL A 113 -13.01 10.89 -3.89
N ASN A 114 -13.52 10.33 -2.80
CA ASN A 114 -14.93 10.44 -2.54
C ASN A 114 -15.19 11.94 -2.67
N GLU A 115 -15.92 12.32 -3.71
CA GLU A 115 -16.75 13.50 -3.69
C GLU A 115 -17.77 13.35 -2.56
N ASP A 116 -17.32 13.30 -1.32
CA ASP A 116 -18.07 13.75 -0.16
C ASP A 116 -17.77 15.26 -0.03
N THR A 117 -18.02 16.02 -1.10
CA THR A 117 -18.30 17.44 -0.93
C THR A 117 -19.77 17.50 -0.60
N GLU A 118 -20.02 17.65 0.70
CA GLU A 118 -21.31 17.90 1.31
C GLU A 118 -22.22 18.76 0.42
N ASP A 119 -23.39 18.23 0.10
CA ASP A 119 -24.58 19.02 -0.24
C ASP A 119 -24.80 20.06 0.85
N LEU A 120 -24.42 21.32 0.65
CA LEU A 120 -25.07 22.50 1.26
C LEU A 120 -24.76 23.78 0.46
N GLU A 121 -25.67 24.15 -0.45
CA GLU A 121 -26.35 25.47 -0.48
C GLU A 121 -27.57 25.47 -1.41
#